data_AF-A0A4Y2K5V7-F1
#
_entry.id   AF-A0A4Y2K5V7-F1
#
_cell.length_a   1.000
_cell.length_b   1.000
_cell.length_c   1.000
_cell.angle_alpha   90.00
_cell.angle_beta   90.00
_cell.angle_gamma   90.00
#
_symmetry.space_group_name_H-M   'P 1'
#
loop_
_entity.id
_entity.type
_entity.pdbx_description
1 polymer ?
#
loop_
_entity_poly.entity_id
_entity_poly.type
_entity_poly.pdbx_seq_one_letter_code
_entity_poly.pdbx_strand_id
1 'polypeptide(L)'
;MTEANEGYGDAFGRIDVQLTVQMNRGTTKSVSSATVRRTLLRMGLRSRRLVNAPMLTAVHRRRRLEFARCHTARSACAWFEEHQDEFTVLPWPANSPDLNPIENLWDHLDRVVRAMGPQPRNLAQLATALESAWLNIPVNTFRNLIDSLPARLAAVRSAKGGYSGF
;
A
#
# COMPACT_ATOMS: atom_id res chain seq x y z
N MET A 1 -37.89 1.90 -5.05
CA MET A 1 -37.08 2.18 -3.85
C MET A 1 -35.63 2.02 -4.25
N THR A 2 -35.04 3.18 -4.53
CA THR A 2 -33.71 3.40 -5.07
C THR A 2 -32.80 3.63 -3.89
N GLU A 3 -31.67 2.94 -3.79
CA GLU A 3 -30.48 3.56 -3.24
C GLU A 3 -29.25 2.94 -3.89
N ALA A 4 -28.60 3.80 -4.67
CA ALA A 4 -27.49 3.48 -5.53
C ALA A 4 -26.21 3.40 -4.71
N ASN A 5 -25.43 2.39 -5.07
CA ASN A 5 -24.08 2.13 -4.67
C ASN A 5 -23.15 3.27 -5.18
N GLU A 6 -23.01 4.34 -4.41
CA GLU A 6 -21.94 5.33 -4.57
C GLU A 6 -20.93 5.16 -3.43
N GLY A 7 -19.66 4.92 -3.77
CA GLY A 7 -18.60 5.13 -2.80
C GLY A 7 -17.38 4.25 -2.90
N TYR A 8 -16.87 3.90 -4.08
CA TYR A 8 -15.46 3.47 -4.19
C TYR A 8 -14.89 3.84 -5.56
N GLY A 9 -14.17 4.97 -5.62
CA GLY A 9 -13.36 5.30 -6.78
C GLY A 9 -13.13 6.79 -6.99
N ASP A 10 -12.44 7.47 -6.08
CA ASP A 10 -11.45 8.52 -6.44
C ASP A 10 -10.93 9.22 -5.18
N ALA A 11 -9.66 9.03 -4.86
CA ALA A 11 -8.93 9.98 -4.01
C ALA A 11 -8.49 11.23 -4.81
N PHE A 12 -8.68 11.22 -6.14
CA PHE A 12 -8.47 12.35 -7.05
C PHE A 12 -9.71 12.51 -7.91
N GLY A 13 -10.76 13.14 -7.36
CA GLY A 13 -12.09 13.26 -7.99
C GLY A 13 -12.07 13.41 -9.51
N ARG A 14 -12.89 12.62 -10.21
CA ARG A 14 -13.10 12.63 -11.66
C ARG A 14 -12.99 14.04 -12.23
N ILE A 15 -11.91 14.30 -12.97
CA ILE A 15 -11.57 15.63 -13.54
C ILE A 15 -12.74 16.22 -14.34
N ASP A 16 -13.51 15.40 -15.03
CA ASP A 16 -14.69 15.85 -15.77
C ASP A 16 -15.82 16.37 -14.87
N VAL A 17 -15.99 15.81 -13.67
CA VAL A 17 -16.98 16.29 -12.68
C VAL A 17 -16.50 17.62 -12.08
N GLN A 18 -15.22 17.72 -11.74
CA GLN A 18 -14.64 18.92 -11.13
C GLN A 18 -14.61 20.10 -12.12
N LEU A 19 -14.25 19.86 -13.38
CA LEU A 19 -14.35 20.85 -14.46
C LEU A 19 -15.79 21.26 -14.75
N THR A 20 -16.76 20.33 -14.66
CA THR A 20 -18.19 20.66 -14.82
C THR A 20 -18.65 21.64 -13.75
N VAL A 21 -18.30 21.40 -12.49
CA VAL A 21 -18.60 22.31 -11.38
C VAL A 21 -17.98 23.69 -11.63
N GLN A 22 -16.74 23.75 -12.10
CA GLN A 22 -16.08 25.01 -12.44
C GLN A 22 -16.75 25.75 -13.62
N MET A 23 -17.08 25.05 -14.71
CA MET A 23 -17.72 25.64 -15.89
C MET A 23 -19.15 26.14 -15.63
N ASN A 24 -19.83 25.55 -14.66
CA ASN A 24 -21.20 25.92 -14.28
C ASN A 24 -21.26 27.06 -13.24
N ARG A 25 -20.13 27.57 -12.75
CA ARG A 25 -20.12 28.72 -11.83
C ARG A 25 -20.38 30.01 -12.59
N GLY A 26 -21.46 30.71 -12.23
CA GLY A 26 -21.79 32.03 -12.79
C GLY A 26 -22.31 32.02 -14.22
N THR A 27 -22.60 30.84 -14.79
CA THR A 27 -23.10 30.68 -16.16
C THR A 27 -24.61 30.44 -16.16
N THR A 28 -25.31 31.03 -17.12
CA THR A 28 -26.78 30.90 -17.29
C THR A 28 -27.21 29.58 -17.92
N LYS A 29 -26.26 28.83 -18.50
CA LYS A 29 -26.49 27.52 -19.11
C LYS A 29 -25.59 26.48 -18.46
N SER A 30 -26.22 25.44 -17.90
CA SER A 30 -25.52 24.32 -17.30
C SER A 30 -24.99 23.36 -18.37
N VAL A 31 -23.74 22.93 -18.21
CA VAL A 31 -23.10 21.88 -18.99
C VAL A 31 -23.05 20.59 -18.16
N SER A 32 -23.29 19.45 -18.80
CA SER A 32 -23.18 18.14 -18.14
C SER A 32 -21.76 17.58 -18.17
N SER A 33 -21.41 16.75 -17.20
CA SER A 33 -20.12 16.04 -17.14
C SER A 33 -19.84 15.17 -18.36
N ALA A 34 -20.89 14.59 -18.97
CA ALA A 34 -20.78 13.87 -20.22
C ALA A 34 -20.32 14.77 -21.38
N THR A 35 -20.78 16.03 -21.42
CA THR A 35 -20.41 17.00 -22.46
C THR A 35 -18.97 17.47 -22.28
N VAL A 36 -18.56 17.73 -21.04
CA VAL A 36 -17.17 18.05 -20.70
C VAL A 36 -16.25 16.88 -21.09
N ARG A 37 -16.61 15.65 -20.73
CA ARG A 37 -15.85 14.45 -21.08
C ARG A 37 -15.72 14.24 -22.60
N ARG A 38 -16.80 14.39 -23.37
CA ARG A 38 -16.75 14.28 -24.84
C ARG A 38 -15.83 15.34 -25.47
N THR A 39 -15.89 16.57 -24.97
CA THR A 39 -15.03 17.66 -25.44
C THR A 39 -13.56 17.38 -25.14
N LEU A 40 -13.24 16.93 -23.92
CA LEU A 40 -11.87 16.54 -23.55
C LEU A 40 -11.35 15.42 -24.45
N LEU A 41 -12.17 14.39 -24.74
CA LEU A 41 -11.80 13.31 -25.66
C LEU A 41 -11.58 13.81 -27.09
N ARG A 42 -12.40 14.75 -27.59
CA ARG A 42 -12.22 15.38 -28.91
C ARG A 42 -10.92 16.19 -29.00
N MET A 43 -10.51 16.80 -27.88
CA MET A 43 -9.22 17.50 -27.76
C MET A 43 -8.04 16.54 -27.52
N GLY A 44 -8.26 15.22 -27.57
CA GLY A 44 -7.23 14.20 -27.36
C GLY A 44 -6.86 13.97 -25.89
N LEU A 45 -7.50 14.64 -24.95
CA LEU A 45 -7.25 14.52 -23.52
C LEU A 45 -7.98 13.30 -22.96
N ARG A 46 -7.21 12.24 -22.72
CA ARG A 46 -7.69 11.01 -22.06
C ARG A 46 -7.29 11.03 -20.61
N SER A 47 -8.19 10.57 -19.73
CA SER A 47 -7.83 10.24 -18.36
C SER A 47 -6.67 9.24 -18.38
N ARG A 48 -5.56 9.61 -17.73
CA ARG A 48 -4.44 8.71 -17.47
C ARG A 48 -4.30 8.59 -15.96
N ARG A 49 -4.26 7.36 -15.48
CA ARG A 49 -3.89 7.09 -14.09
C ARG A 49 -2.37 7.12 -14.01
N LEU A 50 -1.81 8.01 -13.19
CA LEU A 50 -0.40 7.91 -12.83
C LEU A 50 -0.19 6.55 -12.18
N VAL A 51 0.74 5.78 -12.75
CA VAL A 51 1.14 4.50 -12.20
C VAL A 51 2.14 4.81 -11.08
N ASN A 52 1.65 4.85 -9.84
CA ASN A 52 2.47 5.20 -8.66
C ASN A 52 3.50 4.11 -8.30
N ALA A 53 3.43 2.92 -8.92
CA ALA A 53 4.39 1.84 -8.73
C ALA A 53 4.57 1.03 -10.03
N PRO A 54 5.81 0.66 -10.42
CA PRO A 54 6.05 -0.10 -11.64
C PRO A 54 5.26 -1.41 -11.65
N MET A 55 4.73 -1.79 -12.81
CA MET A 55 4.00 -3.06 -12.96
C MET A 55 4.92 -4.23 -12.63
N LEU A 56 4.44 -5.15 -11.79
CA LEU A 56 5.16 -6.38 -11.49
C LEU A 56 5.33 -7.21 -12.77
N THR A 57 6.57 -7.54 -13.12
CA THR A 57 6.87 -8.45 -14.22
C THR A 57 6.49 -9.89 -13.86
N ALA A 58 6.42 -10.77 -14.85
CA ALA A 58 6.18 -12.20 -14.61
C ALA A 58 7.27 -12.83 -13.71
N VAL A 59 8.51 -12.34 -13.83
CA VAL A 59 9.64 -12.77 -12.98
C VAL A 59 9.41 -12.32 -11.53
N HIS A 60 8.99 -11.06 -11.30
CA HIS A 60 8.68 -10.57 -9.96
C HIS A 60 7.57 -11.39 -9.30
N ARG A 61 6.48 -11.67 -10.03
CA ARG A 61 5.38 -12.50 -9.51
C ARG A 61 5.84 -13.90 -9.11
N ARG A 62 6.68 -14.53 -9.94
CA ARG A 62 7.23 -15.87 -9.66
C ARG A 62 8.09 -15.87 -8.40
N ARG A 63 9.03 -14.93 -8.29
CA ARG A 63 9.91 -14.82 -7.11
C ARG A 63 9.13 -14.56 -5.83
N ARG A 64 8.10 -13.71 -5.87
CA ARG A 64 7.22 -13.46 -4.71
C ARG A 64 6.45 -14.72 -4.30
N LEU A 65 5.95 -15.50 -5.26
CA LEU A 65 5.27 -16.76 -4.98
C LEU A 65 6.22 -17.81 -4.39
N GLU A 66 7.43 -17.93 -4.94
CA GLU A 66 8.46 -18.84 -4.43
C GLU A 66 8.86 -18.49 -2.99
N PHE A 67 9.05 -17.21 -2.71
CA PHE A 67 9.26 -16.71 -1.35
C PHE A 67 8.08 -17.06 -0.43
N ALA A 68 6.83 -16.83 -0.84
CA ALA A 68 5.68 -17.21 -0.02
C ALA A 68 5.60 -18.73 0.24
N ARG A 69 5.97 -19.56 -0.74
CA ARG A 69 5.93 -21.02 -0.63
C ARG A 69 6.95 -21.59 0.34
N CYS A 70 8.09 -20.92 0.56
CA CYS A 70 9.08 -21.44 1.51
C CYS A 70 8.53 -21.42 2.95
N HIS A 71 7.64 -20.46 3.27
CA HIS A 71 6.97 -20.36 4.57
C HIS A 71 5.87 -21.41 4.79
N THR A 72 5.43 -22.10 3.74
CA THR A 72 4.46 -23.21 3.81
C THR A 72 5.09 -24.54 3.39
N ALA A 73 6.42 -24.61 3.30
CA ALA A 73 7.12 -25.84 2.98
C ALA A 73 6.92 -26.86 4.10
N ARG A 74 6.90 -28.16 3.75
CA ARG A 74 6.68 -29.24 4.72
C ARG A 74 7.63 -29.16 5.93
N SER A 75 8.91 -28.84 5.68
CA SER A 75 9.90 -28.67 6.74
C SER A 75 9.57 -27.51 7.67
N ALA A 76 9.10 -26.38 7.15
CA ALA A 76 8.69 -25.24 7.97
C ALA A 76 7.44 -25.57 8.79
N CYS A 77 6.43 -26.20 8.17
CA CYS A 77 5.22 -26.63 8.89
C CYS A 77 5.54 -27.63 9.99
N ALA A 78 6.34 -28.67 9.70
CA ALA A 78 6.73 -29.67 10.69
C ALA A 78 7.47 -29.05 11.87
N TRP A 79 8.36 -28.07 11.63
CA TRP A 79 9.06 -27.36 12.70
C TRP A 79 8.08 -26.59 13.60
N PHE A 80 7.10 -25.88 13.04
CA PHE A 80 6.09 -25.18 13.84
C PHE A 80 5.14 -26.13 14.56
N GLU A 81 4.84 -27.31 14.00
CA GLU A 81 4.06 -28.36 14.66
C GLU A 81 4.82 -28.94 15.87
N GLU A 82 6.13 -29.15 15.74
CA GLU A 82 6.99 -29.58 16.85
C GLU A 82 7.07 -28.54 17.98
N HIS A 83 7.01 -27.25 17.65
CA HIS A 83 7.12 -26.13 18.60
C HIS A 83 5.77 -25.43 18.87
N GLN A 84 4.65 -26.15 18.73
CA GLN A 84 3.31 -25.58 18.86
C GLN A 84 3.01 -24.99 20.25
N ASP A 85 3.70 -25.48 21.28
CA ASP A 85 3.57 -24.99 22.67
C ASP A 85 4.33 -23.67 22.90
N GLU A 86 5.27 -23.32 22.02
CA GLU A 86 6.07 -22.08 22.09
C GLU A 86 5.58 -21.01 21.10
N PHE A 87 5.12 -21.43 19.92
CA PHE A 87 4.76 -20.52 18.84
C PHE A 87 3.36 -20.80 18.30
N THR A 88 2.53 -19.75 18.22
CA THR A 88 1.26 -19.79 17.51
C THR A 88 1.42 -19.18 16.12
N VAL A 89 1.24 -19.98 15.07
CA VAL A 89 1.19 -19.47 13.69
C VAL A 89 -0.15 -18.80 13.46
N LEU A 90 -0.12 -17.49 13.22
CA LEU A 90 -1.34 -16.72 12.94
C LEU A 90 -1.82 -16.94 11.49
N PRO A 91 -3.14 -17.03 11.25
CA PRO A 91 -3.67 -17.05 9.90
C PRO A 91 -3.41 -15.70 9.22
N TRP A 92 -2.66 -15.72 8.11
CA TRP A 92 -2.29 -14.51 7.39
C TRP A 92 -3.04 -14.38 6.04
N PRO A 93 -3.77 -13.29 5.80
CA PRO A 93 -4.43 -13.08 4.52
C PRO A 93 -3.43 -12.76 3.40
N ALA A 94 -3.68 -13.28 2.20
CA ALA A 94 -2.86 -12.99 1.03
C ALA A 94 -2.88 -11.49 0.68
N ASN A 95 -1.75 -10.96 0.19
CA ASN A 95 -1.61 -9.56 -0.26
C ASN A 95 -2.01 -8.51 0.79
N SER A 96 -1.76 -8.77 2.08
CA SER A 96 -2.07 -7.83 3.17
C SER A 96 -0.80 -7.28 3.83
N PRO A 97 0.02 -6.48 3.11
CA PRO A 97 1.20 -5.84 3.69
C PRO A 97 0.83 -4.78 4.73
N ASP A 98 -0.36 -4.19 4.61
CA ASP A 98 -0.93 -3.21 5.55
C ASP A 98 -1.12 -3.78 6.96
N LEU A 99 -1.32 -5.09 7.07
CA LEU A 99 -1.36 -5.80 8.35
C LEU A 99 0.02 -6.11 8.92
N ASN A 100 1.09 -6.05 8.12
CA ASN A 100 2.43 -6.47 8.52
C ASN A 100 3.25 -5.29 9.08
N PRO A 101 3.46 -5.18 10.40
CA PRO A 101 4.12 -4.01 10.98
C PRO A 101 5.59 -3.85 10.55
N ILE A 102 6.24 -4.93 10.10
CA ILE A 102 7.63 -4.87 9.63
C ILE A 102 7.76 -4.04 8.34
N GLU A 103 6.71 -3.93 7.53
CA GLU A 103 6.72 -3.11 6.32
C GLU A 103 6.93 -1.62 6.67
N ASN A 104 6.34 -1.16 7.78
CA ASN A 104 6.55 0.19 8.28
C ASN A 104 8.00 0.39 8.79
N LEU A 105 8.63 -0.65 9.34
CA LEU A 105 10.02 -0.60 9.76
C LEU A 105 10.96 -0.58 8.55
N TRP A 106 10.68 -1.34 7.49
CA TRP A 106 11.44 -1.28 6.25
C TRP A 106 11.38 0.10 5.61
N ASP A 107 10.20 0.71 5.53
CA ASP A 107 10.05 2.08 5.04
C ASP A 107 10.77 3.11 5.93
N HIS A 108 10.76 2.92 7.25
CA HIS A 108 11.54 3.76 8.17
C HIS A 108 13.05 3.66 7.89
N LEU A 109 13.57 2.43 7.77
CA LEU A 109 14.98 2.19 7.46
C LEU A 109 15.37 2.80 6.10
N ASP A 110 14.57 2.58 5.06
CA ASP A 110 14.83 3.13 3.72
C ASP A 110 14.89 4.67 3.76
N ARG A 111 13.94 5.33 4.46
CA ARG A 111 13.95 6.78 4.64
C ARG A 111 15.20 7.27 5.38
N VAL A 112 15.58 6.61 6.47
CA VAL A 112 16.75 6.96 7.26
C VAL A 112 18.02 6.83 6.42
N VAL A 113 18.23 5.69 5.74
CA VAL A 113 19.42 5.44 4.92
C VAL A 113 19.49 6.42 3.74
N ARG A 114 18.36 6.74 3.09
CA ARG A 114 18.34 7.74 2.01
C ARG A 114 18.71 9.14 2.47
N ALA A 115 18.40 9.48 3.72
CA ALA A 115 18.75 10.77 4.31
C ALA A 115 20.19 10.85 4.83
N MET A 116 20.91 9.72 4.92
CA MET A 116 22.30 9.71 5.39
C MET A 116 23.25 10.37 4.39
N GLY A 117 24.26 11.08 4.94
CA GLY A 117 25.34 11.70 4.19
C GLY A 117 26.71 11.35 4.79
N PRO A 118 27.65 10.77 4.02
CA PRO A 118 27.52 10.36 2.62
C PRO A 118 26.69 9.09 2.45
N GLN A 119 26.02 8.95 1.30
CA GLN A 119 25.27 7.73 1.00
C GLN A 119 26.18 6.50 0.84
N PRO A 120 25.72 5.31 1.27
CA PRO A 120 26.43 4.06 1.05
C PRO A 120 26.70 3.80 -0.43
N ARG A 121 27.95 3.48 -0.79
CA ARG A 121 28.37 3.21 -2.17
C ARG A 121 28.67 1.74 -2.45
N ASN A 122 28.63 0.90 -1.43
CA ASN A 122 28.87 -0.54 -1.53
C ASN A 122 28.05 -1.30 -0.47
N LEU A 123 28.02 -2.63 -0.61
CA LEU A 123 27.21 -3.50 0.26
C LEU A 123 27.63 -3.41 1.73
N ALA A 124 28.92 -3.32 2.03
CA ALA A 124 29.40 -3.23 3.41
C ALA A 124 28.94 -1.93 4.07
N GLN A 125 29.08 -0.79 3.37
CA GLN A 125 28.58 0.50 3.85
C GLN A 125 27.06 0.49 4.03
N LEU A 126 26.32 -0.16 3.12
CA LEU A 126 24.87 -0.26 3.22
C LEU A 126 24.45 -1.10 4.42
N ALA A 127 25.13 -2.23 4.67
CA ALA A 127 24.89 -3.07 5.82
C ALA A 127 25.13 -2.31 7.13
N THR A 128 26.27 -1.60 7.25
CA THR A 128 26.58 -0.77 8.42
C THR A 128 25.57 0.35 8.61
N ALA A 129 25.13 1.00 7.54
CA ALA A 129 24.12 2.06 7.60
C ALA A 129 22.76 1.51 8.08
N LEU A 130 22.33 0.36 7.57
CA LEU A 130 21.09 -0.30 7.99
C LEU A 130 21.15 -0.76 9.44
N GLU A 131 22.26 -1.36 9.87
CA GLU A 131 22.47 -1.79 11.25
C GLU A 131 22.45 -0.59 12.21
N SER A 132 23.17 0.48 11.88
CA SER A 132 23.15 1.72 12.65
C SER A 132 21.75 2.33 12.72
N ALA A 133 21.03 2.39 11.59
CA ALA A 133 19.66 2.89 11.55
C ALA A 133 18.73 2.03 12.44
N TRP A 134 18.84 0.70 12.36
CA TRP A 134 18.05 -0.24 13.14
C TRP A 134 18.27 -0.09 14.64
N LEU A 135 19.53 -0.03 15.08
CA LEU A 135 19.88 0.11 16.49
C LEU A 135 19.41 1.45 17.10
N ASN A 136 19.19 2.46 16.27
CA ASN A 136 18.67 3.76 16.69
C ASN A 136 17.14 3.86 16.68
N ILE A 137 16.41 2.82 16.24
CA ILE A 137 14.95 2.84 16.28
C ILE A 137 14.49 2.79 17.74
N PRO A 138 13.74 3.79 18.23
CA PRO A 138 13.24 3.75 19.60
C PRO A 138 12.32 2.54 19.84
N VAL A 139 12.43 1.91 21.00
CA VAL A 139 11.57 0.76 21.37
C VAL A 139 10.08 1.12 21.28
N ASN A 140 9.71 2.36 21.58
CA ASN A 140 8.33 2.83 21.44
C ASN A 140 7.81 2.77 20.01
N THR A 141 8.66 2.87 18.99
CA THR A 141 8.26 2.68 17.59
C THR A 141 7.70 1.26 17.38
N PHE A 142 8.39 0.25 17.91
CA PHE A 142 7.93 -1.14 17.83
C PHE A 142 6.63 -1.35 18.61
N ARG A 143 6.53 -0.80 19.83
CA ARG A 143 5.30 -0.90 20.64
C ARG A 143 4.12 -0.27 19.94
N ASN A 144 4.26 0.97 19.45
CA ASN A 144 3.20 1.67 18.73
C ASN A 144 2.74 0.91 17.48
N LEU A 145 3.66 0.25 16.77
CA LEU A 145 3.32 -0.58 15.62
C LEU A 145 2.50 -1.82 16.01
N ILE A 146 2.87 -2.50 17.09
CA ILE A 146 2.11 -3.63 17.64
C ILE A 146 0.73 -3.17 18.13
N ASP A 147 0.69 -2.09 18.91
CA ASP A 147 -0.53 -1.51 19.47
C ASP A 147 -1.49 -1.00 18.38
N SER A 148 -0.99 -0.74 17.18
CA SER A 148 -1.81 -0.36 16.02
C SER A 148 -2.56 -1.52 15.34
N LEU A 149 -2.18 -2.78 15.62
CA LEU A 149 -2.76 -3.96 14.94
C LEU A 149 -4.30 -4.04 15.05
N PRO A 150 -4.93 -3.80 16.22
CA PRO A 150 -6.40 -3.79 16.31
C PRO A 150 -7.05 -2.75 15.39
N ALA A 151 -6.43 -1.56 15.27
CA ALA A 151 -6.94 -0.50 14.39
C ALA A 151 -6.78 -0.86 12.90
N ARG A 152 -5.66 -1.48 12.52
CA ARG A 152 -5.43 -1.99 11.15
C ARG A 152 -6.47 -3.03 10.77
N LEU A 153 -6.73 -4.00 11.65
CA LEU A 153 -7.76 -5.03 11.44
C LEU A 153 -9.15 -4.41 11.31
N ALA A 154 -9.48 -3.41 12.13
CA ALA A 154 -10.75 -2.68 12.02
C ALA A 154 -10.87 -1.93 10.69
N ALA A 155 -9.78 -1.35 10.19
CA ALA A 155 -9.75 -0.67 8.90
C ALA A 155 -9.89 -1.65 7.72
N VAL A 156 -9.19 -2.79 7.73
CA VAL A 156 -9.37 -3.86 6.73
C VAL A 156 -10.81 -4.37 6.71
N ARG A 157 -11.41 -4.58 7.90
CA ARG A 157 -12.82 -4.99 8.02
C ARG A 157 -13.76 -3.94 7.43
N SER A 158 -13.52 -2.66 7.72
CA SER A 158 -14.31 -1.55 7.18
C SER A 158 -14.19 -1.44 5.66
N ALA A 159 -12.99 -1.72 5.13
CA ALA A 159 -12.71 -1.79 3.70
C ALA A 159 -13.16 -3.11 3.04
N LYS A 160 -13.82 -4.02 3.78
CA LYS A 160 -14.27 -5.33 3.31
C LYS A 160 -13.15 -6.16 2.66
N GLY A 161 -11.95 -6.13 3.26
CA GLY A 161 -10.77 -6.80 2.72
C GLY A 161 -10.00 -6.00 1.66
N GLY A 162 -10.44 -4.79 1.35
CA GLY A 162 -9.68 -3.83 0.53
C GLY A 162 -8.55 -3.15 1.30
N TYR A 163 -7.79 -2.31 0.58
CA TYR A 163 -6.69 -1.53 1.14
C TYR A 163 -7.14 -0.65 2.30
N SER A 164 -6.48 -0.78 3.46
CA SER A 164 -6.87 -0.12 4.71
C SER A 164 -6.24 1.25 4.95
N GLY A 165 -5.23 1.65 4.16
CA GLY A 165 -4.57 2.95 4.29
C GLY A 165 -3.38 2.99 5.27
N PHE A 166 -3.07 1.86 5.93
CA PHE A 166 -1.91 1.67 6.79
C PHE A 166 -0.64 1.26 6.04
#